data_AF-A0A950ZTJ4-F1
#
_entry.id   AF-A0A950ZTJ4-F1
#
_cell.length_a   1.000
_cell.length_b   1.000
_cell.length_c   1.000
_cell.angle_alpha   90.00
_cell.angle_beta   90.00
_cell.angle_gamma   90.00
#
_symmetry.space_group_name_H-M   'P 1'
#
loop_
_entity.id
_entity.type
_entity.pdbx_description
1 polymer ?
#
loop_
_entity_poly.entity_id
_entity_poly.type
_entity_poly.pdbx_seq_one_letter_code
_entity_poly.pdbx_strand_id
1 'polypeptide(L)'
;MPAPLGVGAFVTVLLAIGALLKIPEAIETPGTDTGMYTTYGQMLLHGARPYVDYWDIHPPLVFAYWALVDALTGPEWLRTCFTITGLAPQSCTGTVAHGFDLLLSVATAVVATWVARRAGAPAALQAMTGLLVIAFAIR
;
A
#
# COMPACT_ATOMS: atom_id res chain seq x y z
N MET A 1 9.52 16.99 -29.45
CA MET A 1 9.37 16.50 -28.06
C MET A 1 8.29 15.42 -28.06
N PRO A 2 8.52 14.22 -27.51
CA PRO A 2 7.49 13.18 -27.47
C PRO A 2 6.28 13.68 -26.69
N ALA A 3 5.07 13.35 -27.17
CA ALA A 3 3.84 13.72 -26.48
C ALA A 3 3.81 13.09 -25.06
N PRO A 4 3.29 13.80 -24.05
CA PRO A 4 3.15 13.23 -22.72
C PRO A 4 2.26 11.99 -22.79
N LEU A 5 2.63 10.93 -22.06
CA LEU A 5 1.78 9.75 -21.90
C LEU A 5 0.39 10.19 -21.41
N GLY A 6 -0.66 9.62 -22.01
CA GLY A 6 -2.02 9.77 -21.50
C GLY A 6 -2.08 9.31 -20.03
N VAL A 7 -2.94 9.95 -19.23
CA VAL A 7 -3.04 9.66 -17.78
C VAL A 7 -3.24 8.16 -17.51
N GLY A 8 -4.07 7.49 -18.30
CA GLY A 8 -4.26 6.04 -18.20
C GLY A 8 -2.97 5.25 -18.40
N ALA A 9 -2.24 5.49 -19.49
CA ALA A 9 -0.97 4.81 -19.76
C ALA A 9 0.08 5.07 -18.66
N PHE A 10 0.13 6.30 -18.13
CA PHE A 10 1.01 6.64 -17.02
C PHE A 10 0.65 5.86 -15.75
N VAL A 11 -0.62 5.83 -15.36
CA VAL A 11 -1.09 5.04 -14.20
C VAL A 11 -0.79 3.56 -14.38
N THR A 12 -1.03 2.99 -15.56
CA THR A 12 -0.71 1.58 -15.85
C THR A 12 0.78 1.29 -15.68
N VAL A 13 1.65 2.17 -16.15
CA VAL A 13 3.11 2.03 -15.98
C VAL A 13 3.48 2.09 -14.50
N LEU A 14 2.94 3.04 -13.73
CA LEU A 14 3.19 3.14 -12.30
C LEU A 14 2.72 1.91 -11.54
N LEU A 15 1.54 1.38 -11.86
CA LEU A 15 1.01 0.14 -11.29
C LEU A 15 1.93 -1.05 -11.60
N ALA A 16 2.37 -1.20 -12.85
CA ALA A 16 3.23 -2.30 -13.26
C ALA A 16 4.59 -2.25 -12.57
N ILE A 17 5.22 -1.08 -12.52
CA ILE A 17 6.50 -0.87 -11.83
C ILE A 17 6.34 -1.10 -10.34
N GLY A 18 5.31 -0.53 -9.72
CA GLY A 18 5.08 -0.67 -8.29
C GLY A 18 4.76 -2.11 -7.88
N ALA A 19 3.96 -2.83 -8.66
CA ALA A 19 3.68 -4.25 -8.43
C ALA A 19 4.95 -5.10 -8.52
N LEU A 20 5.82 -4.84 -9.52
CA LEU A 20 7.10 -5.54 -9.66
C LEU A 20 8.02 -5.26 -8.46
N LEU A 21 8.10 -4.01 -8.05
CA LEU A 21 8.95 -3.60 -6.92
C LEU A 21 8.43 -4.11 -5.57
N LYS A 22 7.11 -4.33 -5.41
CA LYS A 22 6.49 -4.90 -4.18
C LYS A 22 6.72 -6.41 -4.01
N ILE A 23 7.23 -7.13 -5.01
CA ILE A 23 7.41 -8.59 -4.94
C ILE A 23 8.27 -9.02 -3.72
N PRO A 24 9.42 -8.39 -3.41
CA PRO A 24 10.24 -8.76 -2.26
C PRO A 24 9.47 -8.64 -0.93
N GLU A 25 8.70 -7.57 -0.73
CA GLU A 25 7.88 -7.39 0.47
C GLU A 25 6.76 -8.45 0.56
N ALA A 26 6.11 -8.74 -0.57
CA ALA A 26 5.00 -9.70 -0.60
C ALA A 26 5.47 -11.11 -0.16
N ILE A 27 6.70 -11.49 -0.49
CA ILE A 27 7.27 -12.79 -0.12
C ILE A 27 7.78 -12.87 1.32
N GLU A 28 7.85 -11.74 2.04
CA GLU A 28 8.24 -11.73 3.43
C GLU A 28 7.08 -12.16 4.34
N THR A 29 7.45 -12.77 5.47
CA THR A 29 6.46 -13.14 6.48
C THR A 29 5.98 -11.85 7.15
N PRO A 30 4.68 -11.68 7.44
CA PRO A 30 4.20 -10.43 8.04
C PRO A 30 4.96 -10.12 9.33
N GLY A 31 5.46 -8.89 9.43
CA GLY A 31 6.22 -8.42 10.58
C GLY A 31 5.36 -8.19 11.82
N THR A 32 6.03 -7.90 12.94
CA THR A 32 5.38 -7.62 14.24
C THR A 32 4.32 -6.52 14.14
N ASP A 33 4.59 -5.45 13.39
CA ASP A 33 3.65 -4.34 13.21
C ASP A 33 2.37 -4.78 12.52
N THR A 34 2.44 -5.64 11.51
CA THR A 34 1.26 -6.21 10.86
C THR A 34 0.39 -7.00 11.85
N GLY A 35 1.02 -7.83 12.70
CA GLY A 35 0.30 -8.56 13.75
C GLY A 35 -0.34 -7.64 14.78
N MET A 36 0.36 -6.58 15.18
CA MET A 36 -0.16 -5.57 16.11
C MET A 36 -1.36 -4.82 15.54
N TYR A 37 -1.24 -4.33 14.31
CA TYR A 37 -2.30 -3.52 13.70
C TYR A 37 -3.52 -4.32 13.25
N THR A 38 -3.34 -5.57 12.83
CA THR A 38 -4.47 -6.50 12.63
C THR A 38 -5.22 -6.74 13.93
N THR A 39 -4.50 -6.93 15.04
CA THR A 39 -5.13 -7.02 16.37
C THR A 39 -5.97 -5.76 16.68
N TYR A 40 -5.44 -4.56 16.41
CA TYR A 40 -6.22 -3.32 16.59
C TYR A 40 -7.42 -3.22 15.62
N GLY A 41 -7.26 -3.68 14.38
CA GLY A 41 -8.34 -3.78 13.40
C GLY A 41 -9.48 -4.65 13.92
N GLN A 42 -9.16 -5.85 14.41
CA GLN A 42 -10.13 -6.74 15.07
C GLN A 42 -10.79 -6.09 16.27
N MET A 43 -10.03 -5.47 17.17
CA MET A 43 -10.58 -4.79 18.33
C MET A 43 -11.59 -3.72 17.91
N LEU A 44 -11.25 -2.90 16.91
CA LEU A 44 -12.12 -1.86 16.36
C LEU A 44 -13.40 -2.44 15.74
N LEU A 45 -13.30 -3.50 14.95
CA LEU A 45 -14.44 -4.20 14.35
C LEU A 45 -15.39 -4.79 15.41
N HIS A 46 -14.89 -5.11 16.59
CA HIS A 46 -15.67 -5.63 17.72
C HIS A 46 -16.08 -4.54 18.73
N GLY A 47 -15.96 -3.26 18.36
CA GLY A 47 -16.48 -2.14 19.15
C GLY A 47 -15.52 -1.59 20.22
N ALA A 48 -14.27 -2.02 20.24
CA ALA A 48 -13.25 -1.37 21.07
C ALA A 48 -12.95 0.04 20.54
N ARG A 49 -12.54 0.93 21.44
CA ARG A 49 -12.28 2.34 21.15
C ARG A 49 -10.78 2.64 21.19
N PRO A 50 -10.22 3.25 20.11
CA PRO A 50 -8.85 3.73 20.11
C PRO A 50 -8.58 4.68 21.27
N TYR A 51 -7.42 4.53 21.90
CA TYR A 51 -6.93 5.31 23.06
C TYR A 51 -7.76 5.17 24.35
N VAL A 52 -8.68 4.20 24.40
CA VAL A 52 -9.40 3.84 25.62
C VAL A 52 -9.19 2.37 25.94
N ASP A 53 -9.49 1.50 24.98
CA ASP A 53 -9.42 0.05 25.15
C ASP A 53 -8.10 -0.52 24.60
N TYR A 54 -7.42 0.22 23.72
CA TYR A 54 -6.06 -0.04 23.23
C TYR A 54 -5.37 1.27 22.87
N TRP A 55 -4.03 1.28 22.84
CA TRP A 55 -3.24 2.49 22.63
C TRP A 55 -2.03 2.24 21.72
N ASP A 56 -1.76 3.20 20.84
CA ASP A 56 -0.58 3.26 19.98
C ASP A 56 -0.26 4.74 19.67
N ILE A 57 0.97 5.08 19.28
CA ILE A 57 1.38 6.48 19.04
C ILE A 57 0.83 7.05 17.72
N HIS A 58 0.41 6.20 16.78
CA HIS A 58 -0.02 6.62 15.44
C HIS A 58 -1.45 7.19 15.45
N PRO A 59 -1.80 8.09 14.50
CA PRO A 59 -3.15 8.65 14.39
C PRO A 59 -4.23 7.58 14.09
N PRO A 60 -5.49 7.81 14.50
CA PRO A 60 -6.52 6.77 14.50
C PRO A 60 -6.92 6.23 13.13
N LEU A 61 -6.60 6.96 12.05
CA LEU A 61 -6.90 6.53 10.68
C LEU A 61 -6.20 5.20 10.33
N VAL A 62 -5.04 4.91 10.93
CA VAL A 62 -4.34 3.64 10.72
C VAL A 62 -5.16 2.46 11.22
N PHE A 63 -5.90 2.61 12.33
CA PHE A 63 -6.75 1.54 12.85
C PHE A 63 -7.95 1.27 11.94
N ALA A 64 -8.54 2.32 11.35
CA ALA A 64 -9.61 2.17 10.37
C ALA A 64 -9.13 1.48 9.09
N TYR A 65 -7.91 1.80 8.65
CA TYR A 65 -7.25 1.10 7.53
C TYR A 65 -7.11 -0.40 7.81
N TRP A 66 -6.56 -0.76 8.98
CA TRP A 66 -6.39 -2.17 9.33
C TRP A 66 -7.70 -2.91 9.63
N ALA A 67 -8.70 -2.23 10.18
CA ALA A 67 -10.05 -2.78 10.29
C ALA A 67 -10.66 -3.08 8.92
N LEU A 68 -10.40 -2.26 7.89
CA LEU A 68 -10.82 -2.55 6.53
C LEU A 68 -10.09 -3.77 5.95
N VAL A 69 -8.76 -3.86 6.13
CA VAL A 69 -7.97 -5.03 5.69
C VAL A 69 -8.55 -6.30 6.31
N ASP A 70 -8.74 -6.28 7.62
CA ASP A 70 -9.25 -7.40 8.40
C ASP A 70 -10.70 -7.78 8.05
N ALA A 71 -11.56 -6.82 7.75
CA ALA A 71 -12.91 -7.09 7.28
C ALA A 71 -12.91 -7.86 5.94
N LEU A 72 -11.86 -7.72 5.13
CA LEU A 72 -11.71 -8.41 3.84
C LEU A 72 -11.01 -9.77 3.97
N THR A 73 -10.07 -9.92 4.91
CA THR A 73 -9.20 -11.11 5.00
C THR A 73 -9.59 -12.06 6.13
N GLY A 74 -10.31 -11.56 7.13
CA GLY A 74 -10.62 -12.26 8.37
C GLY A 74 -9.56 -12.02 9.47
N PRO A 75 -9.82 -12.54 10.68
CA PRO A 75 -9.03 -12.25 11.89
C PRO A 75 -7.67 -12.93 11.95
N GLU A 76 -7.45 -13.95 11.13
CA GLU A 76 -6.22 -14.73 11.16
C GLU A 76 -5.20 -14.19 10.16
N TRP A 77 -4.29 -13.34 10.64
CA TRP A 77 -3.30 -12.66 9.80
C TRP A 77 -2.24 -13.59 9.17
N LEU A 78 -2.12 -14.83 9.66
CA LEU A 78 -1.29 -15.88 9.06
C LEU A 78 -2.04 -16.74 8.03
N ARG A 79 -3.34 -16.48 7.80
CA ARG A 79 -4.13 -17.21 6.81
C ARG A 79 -3.53 -17.01 5.43
N THR A 80 -3.16 -18.11 4.78
CA THR A 80 -2.63 -18.10 3.41
C THR A 80 -3.75 -17.89 2.40
N CYS A 81 -3.56 -16.94 1.47
CA CYS A 81 -4.51 -16.69 0.38
C CYS A 81 -4.18 -17.50 -0.88
N PHE A 82 -2.91 -17.54 -1.22
CA PHE A 82 -2.40 -18.33 -2.34
C PHE A 82 -0.95 -18.74 -2.07
N THR A 83 -0.51 -19.76 -2.78
CA THR A 83 0.86 -20.25 -2.71
C THR A 83 1.42 -20.25 -4.12
N ILE A 84 2.60 -19.65 -4.29
CA ILE A 84 3.36 -19.73 -5.54
C ILE A 84 4.50 -20.71 -5.29
N THR A 85 4.62 -21.72 -6.16
CA THR A 85 5.70 -22.71 -6.07
C THR A 85 7.06 -22.01 -6.05
N GLY A 86 7.85 -22.28 -5.01
CA GLY A 86 9.17 -21.68 -4.83
C GLY A 86 9.20 -20.37 -4.03
N LEU A 87 8.06 -19.86 -3.57
CA LEU A 87 7.96 -18.69 -2.69
C LEU A 87 7.33 -19.05 -1.34
N ALA A 88 7.52 -18.19 -0.32
CA ALA A 88 6.85 -18.34 0.96
C ALA A 88 5.32 -18.25 0.81
N PRO A 89 4.52 -18.99 1.60
CA PRO A 89 3.07 -18.85 1.59
C PRO A 89 2.64 -17.39 1.82
N GLN A 90 1.76 -16.90 0.96
CA GLN A 90 1.39 -15.48 0.96
C GLN A 90 0.18 -15.27 1.88
N SER A 91 0.36 -14.44 2.91
CA SER A 91 -0.73 -14.12 3.83
C SER A 91 -1.81 -13.29 3.12
N CYS A 92 -3.08 -13.57 3.41
CA CYS A 92 -4.21 -12.78 2.90
C CYS A 92 -4.10 -11.32 3.33
N THR A 93 -3.90 -11.11 4.63
CA THR A 93 -3.72 -9.80 5.24
C THR A 93 -2.57 -9.02 4.58
N GLY A 94 -1.39 -9.64 4.46
CA GLY A 94 -0.24 -8.99 3.83
C GLY A 94 -0.51 -8.66 2.36
N THR A 95 -1.10 -9.59 1.60
CA THR A 95 -1.45 -9.35 0.18
C THR A 95 -2.38 -8.15 0.04
N VAL A 96 -3.44 -8.07 0.84
CA VAL A 96 -4.43 -6.98 0.76
C VAL A 96 -3.81 -5.66 1.23
N ALA A 97 -3.06 -5.67 2.33
CA ALA A 97 -2.36 -4.48 2.82
C ALA A 97 -1.36 -3.94 1.79
N HIS A 98 -0.47 -4.77 1.24
CA HIS A 98 0.46 -4.35 0.19
C HIS A 98 -0.25 -3.88 -1.08
N GLY A 99 -1.41 -4.47 -1.40
CA GLY A 99 -2.26 -4.01 -2.49
C GLY A 99 -2.78 -2.59 -2.25
N PHE A 100 -3.29 -2.29 -1.06
CA PHE A 100 -3.71 -0.94 -0.71
C PHE A 100 -2.55 0.05 -0.65
N ASP A 101 -1.41 -0.34 -0.09
CA ASP A 101 -0.21 0.49 -0.07
C ASP A 101 0.24 0.85 -1.49
N LEU A 102 0.21 -0.12 -2.43
CA LEU A 102 0.50 0.14 -3.84
C LEU A 102 -0.49 1.13 -4.45
N LEU A 103 -1.79 0.95 -4.22
CA LEU A 103 -2.82 1.86 -4.74
C LEU A 103 -2.64 3.28 -4.19
N LEU A 104 -2.36 3.42 -2.90
CA LEU A 104 -2.10 4.71 -2.26
C LEU A 104 -0.81 5.36 -2.79
N SER A 105 0.22 4.55 -3.04
CA SER A 105 1.47 5.01 -3.64
C SER A 105 1.28 5.52 -5.06
N VAL A 106 0.48 4.82 -5.87
CA VAL A 106 0.11 5.25 -7.23
C VAL A 106 -0.73 6.53 -7.19
N ALA A 107 -1.71 6.62 -6.30
CA ALA A 107 -2.49 7.84 -6.12
C ALA A 107 -1.59 9.03 -5.74
N THR A 108 -0.66 8.81 -4.80
CA THR A 108 0.32 9.82 -4.38
C THR A 108 1.24 10.23 -5.53
N ALA A 109 1.72 9.28 -6.33
CA ALA A 109 2.55 9.55 -7.50
C ALA A 109 1.80 10.38 -8.56
N VAL A 110 0.52 10.07 -8.81
CA VAL A 110 -0.34 10.84 -9.72
C VAL A 110 -0.52 12.27 -9.21
N VAL A 111 -0.81 12.45 -7.92
CA VAL A 111 -0.97 13.78 -7.31
C VAL A 111 0.35 14.56 -7.38
N ALA A 112 1.47 13.94 -7.04
CA ALA A 112 2.78 14.58 -7.08
C ALA A 112 3.17 15.01 -8.51
N THR A 113 2.95 14.14 -9.49
CA THR A 113 3.14 14.48 -10.92
C THR A 113 2.20 15.60 -11.37
N TRP A 114 0.96 15.63 -10.88
CA TRP A 114 0.02 16.72 -11.16
C TRP A 114 0.48 18.06 -10.56
N VAL A 115 1.00 18.05 -9.32
CA VAL A 115 1.60 19.24 -8.69
C VAL A 115 2.81 19.72 -9.50
N ALA A 116 3.71 18.82 -9.88
CA ALA A 116 4.87 19.16 -10.72
C ALA A 116 4.45 19.79 -12.06
N ARG A 117 3.40 19.26 -12.70
CA ARG A 117 2.80 19.86 -13.90
C ARG A 117 2.31 21.28 -13.65
N ARG A 118 1.56 21.50 -12.57
CA ARG A 118 1.03 22.83 -12.21
C ARG A 118 2.13 23.83 -11.87
N ALA A 119 3.27 23.35 -11.38
CA ALA A 119 4.45 24.17 -11.13
C ALA A 119 5.28 24.49 -12.39
N GLY A 120 4.87 24.03 -13.58
CA GLY A 120 5.59 24.27 -14.82
C GLY A 120 6.85 23.40 -15.01
N ALA A 121 6.96 22.28 -14.28
CA ALA A 121 8.09 21.36 -14.42
C ALA A 121 8.14 20.76 -15.83
N PRO A 122 9.34 20.51 -16.40
CA PRO A 122 9.48 19.81 -17.67
C PRO A 122 8.97 18.37 -17.57
N ALA A 123 8.54 17.79 -18.70
CA ALA A 123 7.94 16.45 -18.75
C ALA A 123 8.83 15.35 -18.15
N ALA A 124 10.15 15.44 -18.32
CA ALA A 124 11.10 14.51 -17.72
C ALA A 124 11.05 14.54 -16.19
N LEU A 125 11.00 15.74 -15.58
CA LEU A 125 10.91 15.90 -14.14
C LEU A 125 9.58 15.37 -13.59
N GLN A 126 8.47 15.63 -14.30
CA GLN A 126 7.15 15.09 -13.93
C GLN A 126 7.12 13.55 -13.89
N ALA A 127 7.73 12.91 -14.88
CA ALA A 127 7.84 11.45 -14.95
C ALA A 127 8.73 10.92 -13.82
N MET A 128 9.87 11.58 -13.59
CA MET A 128 10.80 11.23 -12.52
C MET A 128 10.13 11.36 -11.14
N THR A 129 9.32 12.40 -10.90
CA THR A 129 8.55 12.55 -9.66
C THR A 129 7.66 11.34 -9.39
N GLY A 130 6.86 10.92 -10.38
CA GLY A 130 5.96 9.78 -10.19
C GLY A 130 6.73 8.48 -9.95
N LEU A 131 7.81 8.24 -10.71
CA LEU A 131 8.66 7.07 -10.55
C LEU A 131 9.34 7.02 -9.18
N LEU A 132 9.86 8.16 -8.70
CA LEU A 132 10.51 8.24 -7.38
C LEU A 132 9.51 8.00 -6.26
N VAL A 133 8.29 8.54 -6.35
CA VAL A 133 7.25 8.27 -5.33
C VAL A 133 6.96 6.77 -5.24
N ILE A 134 6.79 6.08 -6.37
CA ILE A 134 6.61 4.63 -6.37
C ILE A 134 7.83 3.90 -5.81
N ALA A 135 9.04 4.27 -6.24
CA ALA A 135 10.26 3.59 -5.83
C ALA A 135 10.56 3.72 -4.33
N PHE A 136 10.19 4.84 -3.69
CA PHE A 136 10.41 5.06 -2.26
C PHE A 136 9.27 4.57 -1.36
N ALA A 137 8.08 4.36 -1.90
CA ALA A 137 6.94 3.83 -1.16
C ALA A 137 6.97 2.30 -1.00
N ILE A 138 7.99 1.67 -1.56
CA ILE A 138 8.23 0.24 -1.53
C ILE A 138 9.53 0.05 -0.75
N ARG A 139 9.46 -0.64 0.38
CA ARG A 139 10.56 -0.91 1.31
C ARG A 139 10.58 -2.36 1.71
#